data_AF-A0A3S3NVZ6-F1
#
_entry.id   AF-A0A3S3NVZ6-F1
#
_cell.length_a   1.000
_cell.length_b   1.000
_cell.length_c   1.000
_cell.angle_alpha   90.00
_cell.angle_beta   90.00
_cell.angle_gamma   90.00
#
_symmetry.space_group_name_H-M   'P 1'
#
loop_
_entity.id
_entity.type
_entity.pdbx_description
1 polymer ?
#
loop_
_entity_poly.entity_id
_entity_poly.type
_entity_poly.pdbx_seq_one_letter_code
_entity_poly.pdbx_strand_id
1 'polypeptide(L)'
;MVKFWDIPIITAGALAADFGLPKYPEAEYYLLTRTGLSFDEVSHFMVKLFKKYDWKTVLVIYDSNSRTEVMKEDYGALFAKALIDTLRADGGFSFYHHKMKEKLNEEETEMMLKEVVGNKYA
;
A
#
# COMPACT_ATOMS: atom_id res chain seq x y z
N MET A 1 -8.58 18.47 10.23
CA MET A 1 -9.26 19.63 9.61
C MET A 1 -10.79 19.46 9.64
N VAL A 2 -11.33 18.37 9.09
CA VAL A 2 -12.78 18.11 9.03
C VAL A 2 -13.47 18.06 10.39
N LYS A 3 -12.86 17.36 11.36
CA LYS A 3 -13.38 17.20 12.74
C LYS A 3 -13.57 18.50 13.52
N PHE A 4 -12.86 19.57 13.14
CA PHE A 4 -12.90 20.83 13.88
C PHE A 4 -14.02 21.75 13.42
N TRP A 5 -14.53 21.54 12.20
CA TRP A 5 -15.51 22.41 11.56
C TRP A 5 -16.89 21.77 11.51
N ASP A 6 -16.98 20.48 11.83
CA ASP A 6 -18.22 19.69 11.82
C ASP A 6 -18.94 19.69 10.45
N ILE A 7 -18.14 19.66 9.38
CA ILE A 7 -18.63 19.65 7.99
C ILE A 7 -18.23 18.33 7.34
N PRO A 8 -19.17 17.50 6.83
CA PRO A 8 -18.83 16.26 6.16
C PRO A 8 -18.08 16.51 4.84
N ILE A 9 -17.12 15.64 4.53
CA ILE A 9 -16.42 15.62 3.23
C ILE A 9 -16.78 14.33 2.51
N ILE A 10 -17.22 14.46 1.26
CA ILE A 10 -17.47 13.34 0.35
C ILE A 10 -16.47 13.47 -0.80
N THR A 11 -15.71 12.40 -1.08
CA THR A 11 -14.67 12.42 -2.12
C THR A 11 -14.54 11.07 -2.83
N ALA A 12 -14.23 11.10 -4.13
CA ALA A 12 -13.85 9.92 -4.89
C ALA A 12 -12.33 9.62 -4.84
N GLY A 13 -11.53 10.52 -4.26
CA GLY A 13 -10.09 10.36 -4.06
C GLY A 13 -9.75 9.87 -2.65
N ALA A 14 -8.71 10.46 -2.05
CA ALA A 14 -8.26 10.12 -0.69
C ALA A 14 -7.95 8.61 -0.54
N LEU A 15 -7.06 8.11 -1.40
CA LEU A 15 -6.81 6.67 -1.57
C LEU A 15 -6.08 6.02 -0.40
N ALA A 16 -5.41 6.80 0.46
CA ALA A 16 -4.65 6.27 1.60
C ALA A 16 -5.56 5.49 2.57
N ALA A 17 -5.03 4.39 3.11
CA ALA A 17 -5.77 3.47 3.99
C ALA A 17 -6.30 4.16 5.26
N ASP A 18 -5.57 5.15 5.78
CA ASP A 18 -5.90 5.84 7.04
C ASP A 18 -7.27 6.58 6.96
N PHE A 19 -7.72 6.94 5.76
CA PHE A 19 -9.04 7.55 5.53
C PHE A 19 -10.20 6.56 5.66
N GLY A 20 -9.93 5.25 5.59
CA GLY A 20 -10.89 4.16 5.77
C GLY A 20 -11.07 3.73 7.23
N LEU A 21 -10.30 4.29 8.17
CA LEU A 21 -10.37 3.92 9.59
C LEU A 21 -11.76 4.19 10.20
N PRO A 22 -12.10 3.51 11.33
CA PRO A 22 -13.41 3.62 11.97
C PRO A 22 -13.86 5.06 12.25
N LYS A 23 -15.17 5.30 12.10
CA LYS A 23 -15.80 6.63 12.11
C LYS A 23 -16.36 7.02 13.49
N TYR A 24 -15.56 6.86 14.54
CA TYR A 24 -15.91 7.37 15.88
C TYR A 24 -15.59 8.86 15.99
N PRO A 25 -16.33 9.67 16.76
CA PRO A 25 -16.13 11.13 16.85
C PRO A 25 -14.70 11.56 17.22
N GLU A 26 -13.94 10.72 17.94
CA GLU A 26 -12.57 10.97 18.34
C GLU A 26 -11.55 10.71 17.21
N ALA A 27 -11.93 9.98 16.16
CA ALA A 27 -11.04 9.64 15.06
C ALA A 27 -10.75 10.84 14.13
N GLU A 28 -9.56 10.91 13.56
CA GLU A 28 -9.13 12.08 12.76
C GLU A 28 -10.03 12.36 11.54
N TYR A 29 -10.57 11.30 10.91
CA TYR A 29 -11.30 11.35 9.63
C TYR A 29 -12.74 10.82 9.71
N TYR A 30 -13.42 10.97 10.86
CA TYR A 30 -14.76 10.40 11.07
C TYR A 30 -15.85 11.02 10.18
N LEU A 31 -15.68 12.28 9.75
CA LEU A 31 -16.58 12.98 8.82
C LEU A 31 -16.21 12.83 7.34
N LEU A 32 -15.18 12.05 7.02
CA LEU A 32 -14.76 11.82 5.64
C LEU A 32 -15.39 10.53 5.11
N THR A 33 -16.19 10.65 4.06
CA THR A 33 -16.76 9.54 3.30
C THR A 33 -16.08 9.45 1.94
N ARG A 34 -15.55 8.27 1.61
CA ARG A 34 -15.00 7.96 0.29
C ARG A 34 -16.05 7.26 -0.55
N THR A 35 -16.15 7.62 -1.83
CA THR A 35 -17.06 6.97 -2.80
C THR A 35 -16.30 6.31 -3.96
N GLY A 36 -14.97 6.38 -3.95
CA GLY A 36 -14.09 5.81 -4.96
C GLY A 36 -13.21 4.69 -4.42
N LEU A 37 -12.28 4.22 -5.25
CA LEU A 37 -11.32 3.18 -4.90
C LEU A 37 -10.41 3.59 -3.74
N SER A 38 -9.80 2.60 -3.12
CA SER A 38 -8.81 2.82 -2.06
C SER A 38 -7.65 1.84 -2.11
N PHE A 39 -6.50 2.24 -1.57
CA PHE A 39 -5.33 1.37 -1.50
C PHE A 39 -5.55 0.18 -0.57
N ASP A 40 -6.36 0.32 0.47
CA ASP A 40 -6.72 -0.80 1.35
C ASP A 40 -7.55 -1.86 0.61
N GLU A 41 -8.55 -1.47 -0.19
CA GLU A 41 -9.32 -2.43 -1.00
C GLU A 41 -8.45 -3.15 -2.04
N VAL A 42 -7.57 -2.42 -2.74
CA VAL A 42 -6.62 -3.02 -3.69
C VAL A 42 -5.68 -3.99 -2.98
N SER A 43 -5.22 -3.64 -1.78
CA SER A 43 -4.35 -4.51 -0.98
C SER A 43 -5.04 -5.82 -0.58
N HIS A 44 -6.30 -5.76 -0.16
CA HIS A 44 -7.10 -6.96 0.13
C HIS A 44 -7.29 -7.83 -1.13
N PHE A 45 -7.49 -7.22 -2.29
CA PHE A 45 -7.56 -7.94 -3.55
C PHE A 45 -6.24 -8.67 -3.86
N MET A 46 -5.10 -7.99 -3.72
CA MET A 46 -3.77 -8.59 -3.94
C MET A 46 -3.51 -9.76 -2.99
N VAL A 47 -3.84 -9.62 -1.71
CA VAL A 47 -3.70 -10.73 -0.74
C VAL A 47 -4.56 -11.94 -1.15
N LYS A 48 -5.82 -11.72 -1.57
CA LYS A 48 -6.67 -12.81 -2.09
C LYS A 48 -6.07 -13.47 -3.32
N LEU A 49 -5.49 -12.69 -4.23
CA LEU A 49 -4.81 -13.19 -5.42
C LEU A 49 -3.60 -14.06 -5.03
N PHE A 50 -2.75 -13.59 -4.11
CA PHE A 50 -1.58 -14.34 -3.66
C PHE A 50 -1.97 -15.66 -3.00
N LYS A 51 -3.03 -15.67 -2.17
CA LYS A 51 -3.56 -16.91 -1.59
C LYS A 51 -4.08 -17.88 -2.64
N LYS A 52 -4.77 -17.38 -3.68
CA LYS A 52 -5.32 -18.20 -4.75
C LYS A 52 -4.23 -18.99 -5.50
N TYR A 53 -3.04 -18.42 -5.64
CA TYR A 53 -1.91 -19.03 -6.33
C TYR A 53 -0.83 -19.58 -5.39
N ASP A 54 -1.13 -19.67 -4.09
CA ASP A 54 -0.22 -20.14 -3.04
C ASP A 54 1.13 -19.39 -2.96
N TRP A 55 1.17 -18.12 -3.35
CA TRP A 55 2.36 -17.30 -3.21
C TRP A 55 2.56 -16.88 -1.76
N LYS A 56 3.55 -17.46 -1.08
CA LYS A 56 3.83 -17.19 0.35
C LYS A 56 4.89 -16.12 0.60
N THR A 57 5.66 -15.75 -0.42
CA THR A 57 6.78 -14.81 -0.29
C THR A 57 6.54 -13.62 -1.20
N VAL A 58 6.54 -12.41 -0.64
CA VAL A 58 6.24 -11.17 -1.36
C VAL A 58 7.36 -10.15 -1.18
N LEU A 59 7.90 -9.62 -2.27
CA LEU A 59 8.82 -8.48 -2.24
C LEU A 59 8.08 -7.24 -2.77
N VAL A 60 7.94 -6.21 -1.93
CA VAL A 60 7.29 -4.94 -2.28
C VAL A 60 8.35 -3.89 -2.60
N ILE A 61 8.51 -3.57 -3.88
CA ILE A 61 9.43 -2.52 -4.34
C ILE A 61 8.61 -1.29 -4.71
N TYR A 62 9.01 -0.12 -4.22
CA TYR A 62 8.31 1.13 -4.54
C TYR A 62 9.25 2.31 -4.65
N ASP A 63 8.91 3.24 -5.53
CA ASP A 63 9.59 4.52 -5.72
C ASP A 63 8.73 5.64 -5.13
N SER A 64 9.29 6.39 -4.17
CA SER A 64 8.59 7.52 -3.55
C SER A 64 8.37 8.69 -4.50
N ASN A 65 9.12 8.77 -5.59
CA ASN A 65 9.05 9.87 -6.55
C ASN A 65 8.39 9.42 -7.87
N SER A 66 7.74 8.26 -7.88
CA SER A 66 7.18 7.63 -9.09
C SER A 66 6.05 8.42 -9.76
N ARG A 67 5.35 9.28 -9.02
CA ARG A 67 4.13 9.98 -9.45
C ARG A 67 4.11 11.46 -9.05
N THR A 68 5.19 12.17 -9.35
CA THR A 68 5.34 13.61 -9.04
C THR A 68 4.25 14.47 -9.66
N GLU A 69 3.61 14.00 -10.74
CA GLU A 69 2.45 14.64 -11.38
C GLU A 69 1.18 14.61 -10.52
N VAL A 70 1.07 13.65 -9.60
CA VAL A 70 -0.09 13.48 -8.71
C VAL A 70 0.22 14.00 -7.30
N MET A 71 1.36 13.61 -6.76
CA MET A 71 1.83 14.03 -5.44
C MET A 71 3.35 14.09 -5.49
N LYS A 72 3.92 15.20 -5.01
CA LYS A 72 5.36 15.47 -5.13
C LYS A 72 6.22 14.31 -4.61
N GLU A 73 5.81 13.66 -3.54
CA GLU A 73 6.50 12.52 -2.94
C GLU A 73 5.50 11.52 -2.36
N ASP A 74 5.95 10.30 -2.12
CA ASP A 74 5.33 9.24 -1.32
C ASP A 74 3.98 8.68 -1.80
N TYR A 75 3.49 9.03 -2.99
CA TYR A 75 2.27 8.42 -3.54
C TYR A 75 2.36 6.89 -3.59
N GLY A 76 3.45 6.35 -4.16
CA GLY A 76 3.71 4.90 -4.18
C GLY A 76 3.94 4.32 -2.78
N ALA A 77 4.50 5.11 -1.86
CA ALA A 77 4.71 4.69 -0.48
C ALA A 77 3.39 4.48 0.28
N LEU A 78 2.35 5.28 -0.02
CA LEU A 78 1.02 5.10 0.57
C LEU A 78 0.38 3.76 0.17
N PHE A 79 0.53 3.36 -1.09
CA PHE A 79 0.07 2.04 -1.54
C PHE A 79 0.92 0.92 -0.93
N ALA A 80 2.25 1.05 -0.95
CA ALA A 80 3.14 0.06 -0.35
C ALA A 80 2.84 -0.15 1.14
N LYS A 81 2.59 0.93 1.88
CA LYS A 81 2.16 0.88 3.29
C LYS A 81 0.86 0.09 3.43
N ALA A 82 -0.17 0.40 2.65
CA ALA A 82 -1.46 -0.30 2.70
C ALA A 82 -1.30 -1.81 2.45
N LEU A 83 -0.49 -2.19 1.45
CA LEU A 83 -0.23 -3.59 1.13
C LEU A 83 0.53 -4.31 2.25
N ILE A 84 1.58 -3.69 2.79
CA ILE A 84 2.38 -4.23 3.89
C ILE A 84 1.53 -4.40 5.15
N ASP A 85 0.71 -3.42 5.50
CA ASP A 85 -0.19 -3.48 6.66
C ASP A 85 -1.21 -4.61 6.49
N THR A 86 -1.74 -4.81 5.28
CA THR A 86 -2.67 -5.91 4.96
C THR A 86 -1.99 -7.27 5.03
N LEU A 87 -0.78 -7.43 4.46
CA LEU A 87 0.02 -8.66 4.55
C LEU A 87 0.36 -9.01 6.00
N ARG A 88 0.72 -8.00 6.80
CA ARG A 88 1.02 -8.16 8.23
C ARG A 88 -0.21 -8.60 9.02
N ALA A 89 -1.37 -8.00 8.77
CA ALA A 89 -2.62 -8.35 9.44
C ALA A 89 -3.09 -9.78 9.10
N ASP A 90 -2.82 -10.24 7.88
CA ASP A 90 -3.16 -11.60 7.46
C ASP A 90 -2.32 -12.69 8.16
N GLY A 91 -1.03 -12.42 8.39
CA GLY A 91 -0.10 -13.32 9.08
C GLY A 91 0.37 -14.54 8.28
N GLY A 92 -0.15 -14.78 7.07
CA GLY A 92 0.16 -15.95 6.24
C GLY A 92 1.33 -15.79 5.25
N PHE A 93 2.09 -14.70 5.32
CA PHE A 93 3.10 -14.34 4.31
C PHE A 93 4.45 -13.98 4.92
N SER A 94 5.53 -14.40 4.25
CA SER A 94 6.85 -13.77 4.40
C SER A 94 6.92 -12.59 3.45
N PHE A 95 7.21 -11.39 3.94
CA PHE A 95 7.29 -10.22 3.08
C PHE A 95 8.48 -9.32 3.39
N TYR A 96 8.98 -8.68 2.35
CA TYR A 96 10.11 -7.75 2.36
C TYR A 96 9.70 -6.50 1.60
N HIS A 97 10.32 -5.37 1.91
CA HIS A 97 10.08 -4.15 1.17
C HIS A 97 11.35 -3.36 0.91
N HIS A 98 11.40 -2.68 -0.23
CA HIS A 98 12.51 -1.86 -0.64
C HIS A 98 12.01 -0.52 -1.21
N LYS A 99 12.43 0.58 -0.59
CA LYS A 99 12.21 1.94 -1.11
C LYS A 99 13.33 2.27 -2.08
N MET A 100 12.98 2.45 -3.34
CA MET A 100 13.90 2.87 -4.39
C MET A 100 14.27 4.35 -4.19
N LYS A 101 15.57 4.66 -4.23
CA LYS A 101 16.06 6.05 -4.25
C LYS A 101 16.14 6.59 -5.68
N GLU A 102 16.46 5.71 -6.62
CA GLU A 102 16.55 5.96 -8.06
C GLU A 102 15.97 4.76 -8.81
N LYS A 103 15.73 4.87 -10.12
CA LYS A 103 15.27 3.74 -10.92
C LYS A 103 16.33 2.63 -10.89
N LEU A 104 15.97 1.49 -10.31
CA LEU A 104 16.80 0.28 -10.36
C LEU A 104 17.02 -0.09 -11.82
N ASN A 105 18.26 -0.46 -12.14
CA ASN A 105 18.54 -1.09 -13.41
C ASN A 105 18.08 -2.56 -13.38
N GLU A 106 18.10 -3.22 -14.54
CA GLU A 106 17.61 -4.60 -14.69
C GLU A 106 18.43 -5.58 -13.84
N GLU A 107 19.75 -5.42 -13.79
CA GLU A 107 20.66 -6.27 -13.01
C GLU A 107 20.40 -6.17 -11.50
N GLU A 108 20.23 -4.96 -10.97
CA GLU A 108 19.90 -4.72 -9.56
C GLU A 108 18.54 -5.32 -9.18
N THR A 109 17.56 -5.20 -10.08
CA THR A 109 16.23 -5.77 -9.89
C THR A 109 16.30 -7.30 -9.87
N GLU A 110 17.02 -7.89 -10.81
CA GLU A 110 17.20 -9.33 -10.89
C GLU A 110 17.94 -9.89 -9.67
N MET A 111 18.99 -9.21 -9.21
CA MET A 111 19.74 -9.57 -8.01
C MET A 111 18.83 -9.56 -6.78
N MET A 112 18.04 -8.49 -6.58
CA MET A 112 17.11 -8.38 -5.46
C MET A 112 16.03 -9.48 -5.51
N LEU A 113 15.50 -9.79 -6.69
CA LEU A 113 14.54 -10.87 -6.88
C LEU A 113 15.15 -12.24 -6.55
N LYS A 114 16.38 -12.51 -7.00
CA LYS A 114 17.11 -13.75 -6.70
C LYS A 114 17.36 -13.91 -5.20
N GLU A 115 17.84 -12.88 -4.53
CA GLU A 115 18.15 -12.90 -3.10
C GLU A 115 16.90 -13.15 -2.25
N VAL A 116 15.80 -12.45 -2.56
CA VAL A 116 14.61 -12.42 -1.70
C VAL A 116 13.59 -13.49 -2.07
N VAL A 117 13.35 -13.71 -3.38
CA VAL A 117 12.29 -14.59 -3.88
C VAL A 117 12.86 -15.87 -4.49
N GLY A 118 13.99 -15.78 -5.19
CA GLY A 118 14.59 -16.87 -5.98
C GLY A 118 15.13 -18.05 -5.16
N ASN A 119 15.55 -17.83 -3.92
CA ASN A 119 16.20 -18.86 -3.10
C ASN A 119 15.24 -19.94 -2.50
N LYS A 120 13.95 -19.95 -2.86
CA LYS A 120 12.98 -20.97 -2.38
C LYS A 120 12.68 -22.11 -3.35
N TYR A 121 13.28 -22.11 -4.55
CA TYR A 121 13.10 -23.17 -5.55
C TYR A 121 14.42 -23.65 -6.20
N ALA A 122 15.56 -23.35 -5.58
CA ALA A 122 16.87 -23.90 -5.96
C ALA A 122 17.18 -25.19 -5.19
#